data_AF-A0A7K0GNH2-F1
#
_entry.id   AF-A0A7K0GNH2-F1
#
_cell.length_a   1.000
_cell.length_b   1.000
_cell.length_c   1.000
_cell.angle_alpha   90.00
_cell.angle_beta   90.00
_cell.angle_gamma   90.00
#
_symmetry.space_group_name_H-M   'P 1'
#
loop_
_entity.id
_entity.type
_entity.pdbx_description
1 polymer ?
#
loop_
_entity_poly.entity_id
_entity_poly.type
_entity_poly.pdbx_seq_one_letter_code
_entity_poly.pdbx_strand_id
1 'polypeptide(L)'
;MIKLTQENYYEDTSYLSNSRFKRYQKCQAMALAVDSGSWVEERDETALLVGNYVHSYFESPEAHEQFLAENGDKLIAKSGKNKGGLKSDFVIGDKMIENLRGDDGFNRLYHGYPDDDVQKEMIVFGEIEGVPVKG
;
A
#
# COMPACT_ATOMS: atom_id res chain seq x y z
N MET A 1 -20.99 13.51 5.34
CA MET A 1 -19.73 12.73 5.40
C MET A 1 -19.44 12.19 4.01
N ILE A 2 -18.21 12.31 3.54
CA ILE A 2 -17.79 11.68 2.29
C ILE A 2 -17.70 10.17 2.56
N LYS A 3 -18.25 9.34 1.66
CA LYS A 3 -18.08 7.90 1.74
C LYS A 3 -16.66 7.56 1.30
N LEU A 4 -15.91 6.86 2.15
CA LEU A 4 -14.56 6.41 1.81
C LEU A 4 -14.63 5.32 0.73
N THR A 5 -13.75 5.43 -0.25
CA THR A 5 -13.51 4.48 -1.33
C THR A 5 -12.00 4.27 -1.46
N GLN A 6 -11.56 3.24 -2.19
CA GLN A 6 -10.13 3.01 -2.40
C GLN A 6 -9.44 4.24 -3.02
N GLU A 7 -10.13 4.92 -3.95
CA GLU A 7 -9.63 6.10 -4.65
C GLU A 7 -9.37 7.30 -3.71
N ASN A 8 -10.21 7.49 -2.68
CA ASN A 8 -10.10 8.65 -1.79
C ASN A 8 -9.53 8.31 -0.40
N TYR A 9 -9.27 7.03 -0.10
CA TYR A 9 -8.83 6.57 1.21
C TYR A 9 -7.55 7.26 1.67
N TYR A 10 -6.55 7.39 0.78
CA TYR A 10 -5.26 7.99 1.14
C TYR A 10 -5.27 9.53 1.17
N GLU A 11 -6.16 10.16 0.41
CA GLU A 11 -6.31 11.62 0.34
C GLU A 11 -7.15 12.18 1.50
N ASP A 12 -8.06 11.37 2.05
CA ASP A 12 -8.90 11.80 3.15
C ASP A 12 -8.07 12.10 4.42
N THR A 13 -8.31 13.28 4.99
CA THR A 13 -7.74 13.73 6.26
C THR A 13 -8.77 13.82 7.38
N SER A 14 -10.05 13.54 7.10
CA SER A 14 -11.12 13.62 8.11
C SER A 14 -11.10 12.45 9.09
N TYR A 15 -10.60 11.27 8.67
CA TYR A 15 -10.34 10.13 9.55
C TYR A 15 -8.85 9.97 9.85
N LEU A 16 -8.53 9.68 11.11
CA LEU A 16 -7.17 9.38 11.55
C LEU A 16 -6.82 7.95 11.14
N SER A 17 -5.79 7.80 10.30
CA SER A 17 -5.21 6.49 9.97
C SER A 17 -4.02 6.16 10.86
N ASN A 18 -3.65 4.87 10.95
CA ASN A 18 -2.49 4.43 11.72
C ASN A 18 -1.19 5.14 11.30
N SER A 19 -0.98 5.32 9.99
CA SER A 19 0.18 6.02 9.45
C SER A 19 0.21 7.50 9.86
N ARG A 20 -0.94 8.19 9.81
CA ARG A 20 -1.05 9.58 10.29
C ARG A 20 -0.82 9.66 11.80
N PHE A 21 -1.41 8.76 12.58
CA PHE A 21 -1.20 8.69 14.03
C PHE A 21 0.28 8.55 14.40
N LYS A 22 1.00 7.59 13.78
CA LYS A 22 2.44 7.41 13.98
C LYS A 22 3.25 8.67 13.64
N ARG A 23 2.85 9.43 12.60
CA ARG A 23 3.47 10.70 12.25
C ARG A 23 3.28 11.74 13.36
N TYR A 24 2.06 11.90 13.87
CA TYR A 24 1.77 12.80 14.99
C TYR A 24 2.50 12.40 16.27
N GLN A 25 2.64 11.10 16.56
CA GLN A 25 3.44 10.61 17.68
C GLN A 25 4.93 10.98 17.54
N LYS A 26 5.47 10.96 16.32
CA LYS A 26 6.87 11.32 16.05
C LYS A 26 7.11 12.82 16.17
N CYS A 27 6.29 13.64 15.53
CA CYS A 27 6.37 15.10 15.62
C CYS A 27 5.06 15.74 15.17
N GLN A 28 4.35 16.38 16.10
CA GLN A 28 3.05 17.00 15.84
C GLN A 28 3.14 18.16 14.85
N ALA A 29 4.15 19.03 14.98
CA ALA A 29 4.34 20.17 14.09
C ALA A 29 4.62 19.72 12.64
N MET A 30 5.43 18.67 12.48
CA MET A 30 5.69 18.03 11.19
C MET A 30 4.42 17.43 10.60
N ALA A 31 3.68 16.66 11.40
CA ALA A 31 2.44 16.03 10.95
C ALA A 31 1.40 17.05 10.49
N LEU A 32 1.24 18.15 11.22
CA LEU A 32 0.38 19.27 10.84
C LEU A 32 0.86 19.97 9.57
N ALA A 33 2.18 20.09 9.36
CA ALA A 33 2.73 20.67 8.14
C ALA A 33 2.46 19.80 6.91
N VAL A 34 2.55 18.47 7.05
CA VAL A 34 2.18 17.50 5.99
C VAL A 34 0.68 17.56 5.70
N ASP A 35 -0.16 17.50 6.74
CA ASP A 35 -1.63 17.50 6.59
C ASP A 35 -2.14 18.81 5.97
N SER A 36 -1.46 19.94 6.23
CA SER A 36 -1.78 21.24 5.62
C SER A 36 -1.19 21.44 4.22
N GLY A 37 -0.42 20.46 3.71
CA GLY A 37 0.25 20.55 2.41
C GLY A 37 1.41 21.53 2.36
N SER A 38 1.82 22.11 3.49
CA SER A 38 2.93 23.07 3.58
C SER A 38 4.31 22.41 3.54
N TRP A 39 4.38 21.09 3.75
CA TRP A 39 5.62 20.31 3.68
C TRP A 39 5.38 18.92 3.10
N VAL A 40 6.28 18.47 2.23
CA VAL A 40 6.28 17.12 1.65
C VAL A 40 7.43 16.34 2.27
N GLU A 41 7.13 15.15 2.80
CA GLU A 41 8.15 14.24 3.33
C GLU A 41 8.99 13.67 2.18
N GLU A 42 10.28 13.98 2.16
CA GLU A 42 11.24 13.22 1.35
C GLU A 42 11.47 11.86 2.00
N ARG A 43 11.08 10.80 1.29
CA ARG A 43 11.33 9.42 1.70
C ARG A 43 11.73 8.59 0.49
N ASP A 44 12.60 7.62 0.71
CA ASP A 44 12.80 6.56 -0.26
C ASP A 44 11.54 5.70 -0.32
N GLU A 45 10.85 5.73 -1.46
CA GLU A 45 9.62 4.98 -1.69
C GLU A 45 9.89 3.54 -2.12
N THR A 46 11.13 3.13 -2.35
CA THR A 46 11.47 1.84 -2.96
C THR A 46 10.88 0.67 -2.17
N ALA A 47 11.07 0.64 -0.85
CA ALA A 47 10.53 -0.42 0.00
C ALA A 47 8.99 -0.47 -0.04
N LEU A 48 8.33 0.69 -0.08
CA LEU A 48 6.88 0.79 -0.19
C LEU A 48 6.39 0.30 -1.55
N LEU A 49 7.08 0.67 -2.63
CA LEU A 49 6.76 0.22 -3.99
C LEU A 49 6.94 -1.30 -4.12
N VAL A 50 7.99 -1.89 -3.55
CA VAL A 50 8.18 -3.35 -3.58
C VAL A 50 7.07 -4.04 -2.78
N GLY A 51 6.71 -3.51 -1.60
CA GLY A 51 5.59 -4.03 -0.81
C GLY A 51 4.27 -4.00 -1.59
N ASN A 52 3.95 -2.86 -2.20
CA ASN A 52 2.72 -2.69 -2.99
C ASN A 52 2.72 -3.53 -4.28
N TYR A 53 3.90 -3.77 -4.88
CA TYR A 53 4.04 -4.67 -6.02
C TYR A 53 3.61 -6.10 -5.66
N VAL A 54 4.10 -6.63 -4.53
CA VAL A 54 3.71 -7.96 -4.03
C VAL A 54 2.25 -7.97 -3.57
N HIS A 55 1.82 -6.93 -2.85
CA HIS A 55 0.46 -6.84 -2.33
C HIS A 55 -0.59 -6.83 -3.44
N SER A 56 -0.44 -5.94 -4.42
CA SER A 56 -1.36 -5.82 -5.56
C SER A 56 -1.45 -7.12 -6.37
N TYR A 57 -0.34 -7.87 -6.49
CA TYR A 57 -0.34 -9.18 -7.15
C TYR A 57 -1.31 -10.17 -6.48
N PHE A 58 -1.30 -10.22 -5.15
CA PHE A 58 -2.16 -11.13 -4.40
C PHE A 58 -3.57 -10.59 -4.21
N GLU A 59 -3.78 -9.28 -4.25
CA GLU A 59 -5.09 -8.63 -4.16
C GLU A 59 -6.01 -9.09 -5.31
N SER A 60 -5.69 -8.69 -6.55
CA SER A 60 -6.33 -9.15 -7.78
C SER A 60 -5.48 -8.84 -9.03
N PRO A 61 -5.73 -9.49 -10.19
CA PRO A 61 -5.08 -9.13 -11.45
C PRO A 61 -5.26 -7.65 -11.82
N GLU A 62 -6.45 -7.10 -11.63
CA GLU A 62 -6.79 -5.71 -11.95
C GLU A 62 -6.02 -4.72 -11.08
N ALA A 63 -5.93 -4.99 -9.77
CA ALA A 63 -5.15 -4.17 -8.83
C ALA A 63 -3.66 -4.17 -9.19
N HIS A 64 -3.13 -5.32 -9.60
CA HIS A 64 -1.73 -5.42 -10.04
C HIS A 64 -1.48 -4.66 -11.35
N GLU A 65 -2.36 -4.80 -12.33
CA GLU A 65 -2.26 -4.05 -13.59
C GLU A 65 -2.34 -2.54 -13.36
N GLN A 66 -3.25 -2.09 -12.50
CA GLN A 66 -3.36 -0.69 -12.11
C GLN A 66 -2.08 -0.19 -11.42
N PHE A 67 -1.54 -0.95 -10.46
CA PHE A 67 -0.28 -0.61 -9.80
C PHE A 67 0.87 -0.45 -10.79
N LEU A 68 0.99 -1.38 -11.75
CA LEU A 68 1.99 -1.34 -12.82
C LEU A 68 1.80 -0.13 -13.75
N ALA A 69 0.56 0.23 -14.09
CA ALA A 69 0.27 1.38 -14.93
C ALA A 69 0.65 2.71 -14.23
N GLU A 70 0.35 2.84 -12.95
CA GLU A 70 0.61 4.05 -12.16
C GLU A 70 2.09 4.20 -11.80
N ASN A 71 2.81 3.09 -11.59
CA ASN A 71 4.17 3.11 -11.04
C ASN A 71 5.24 2.58 -11.99
N GLY A 72 4.89 2.05 -13.17
CA GLY A 72 5.81 1.35 -14.08
C GLY A 72 7.08 2.13 -14.43
N ASP A 73 6.98 3.45 -14.55
CA ASP A 73 8.11 4.36 -14.74
C ASP A 73 9.15 4.32 -13.61
N LYS A 74 8.71 4.04 -12.37
CA LYS A 74 9.55 3.85 -11.19
C LYS A 74 10.09 2.40 -11.11
N LEU A 75 9.39 1.43 -11.68
CA LEU A 75 9.76 -0.01 -11.61
C LEU A 75 10.78 -0.41 -12.67
N ILE A 76 10.71 0.21 -13.86
CA ILE A 76 11.54 -0.16 -15.02
C ILE A 76 12.89 0.57 -14.97
N ALA A 77 13.96 -0.17 -15.26
CA ALA A 77 15.29 0.40 -15.41
C ALA A 77 15.38 1.22 -16.70
N LYS A 78 15.64 2.53 -16.56
CA LYS A 78 15.76 3.47 -17.69
C LYS A 78 17.15 3.45 -18.34
N SER A 79 18.13 2.84 -17.69
CA SER A 79 19.53 2.81 -18.12
C SER A 79 20.24 1.53 -17.65
N GLY A 80 21.47 1.32 -18.13
CA GLY A 80 22.28 0.15 -17.78
C GLY A 80 21.97 -1.10 -18.59
N LYS A 81 22.58 -2.24 -18.20
CA LYS A 81 22.45 -3.52 -18.92
C LYS A 81 21.01 -4.08 -18.89
N ASN A 82 20.22 -3.72 -17.89
CA ASN A 82 18.83 -4.17 -17.73
C ASN A 82 17.82 -3.15 -18.24
N LYS A 83 18.23 -2.21 -19.11
CA LYS A 83 17.33 -1.16 -19.64
C LYS A 83 16.08 -1.78 -20.26
N GLY A 84 14.91 -1.33 -19.84
CA GLY A 84 13.61 -1.85 -20.26
C GLY A 84 13.11 -3.06 -19.46
N GLY A 85 13.93 -3.63 -18.58
CA GLY A 85 13.53 -4.64 -17.59
C GLY A 85 13.23 -4.03 -16.21
N LEU A 86 12.72 -4.87 -15.30
CA LEU A 86 12.50 -4.49 -13.90
C LEU A 86 13.82 -4.15 -13.19
N LYS A 87 13.79 -3.15 -12.31
CA LYS A 87 14.90 -2.88 -11.39
C LYS A 87 15.08 -4.05 -10.41
N SER A 88 16.30 -4.20 -9.88
CA SER A 88 16.67 -5.30 -8.98
C SER A 88 15.75 -5.44 -7.77
N ASP A 89 15.24 -4.32 -7.24
CA ASP A 89 14.36 -4.32 -6.07
C ASP A 89 13.02 -5.02 -6.38
N PHE A 90 12.51 -4.89 -7.61
CA PHE A 90 11.27 -5.54 -8.04
C PHE A 90 11.47 -6.99 -8.47
N VAL A 91 12.68 -7.36 -8.93
CA VAL A 91 13.07 -8.77 -9.10
C VAL A 91 13.05 -9.52 -7.75
N ILE A 92 13.32 -8.83 -6.63
CA ILE A 92 13.13 -9.41 -5.30
C ILE A 92 11.63 -9.61 -5.04
N GLY A 93 10.78 -8.64 -5.42
CA GLY A 93 9.32 -8.77 -5.36
C GLY A 93 8.79 -10.01 -6.10
N ASP A 94 9.28 -10.29 -7.31
CA ASP A 94 8.94 -11.50 -8.07
C ASP A 94 9.25 -12.77 -7.26
N LYS A 95 10.45 -12.84 -6.66
CA LYS A 95 10.83 -13.97 -5.82
C LYS A 95 9.94 -14.09 -4.59
N MET A 96 9.50 -12.98 -4.00
CA MET A 96 8.56 -13.02 -2.87
C MET A 96 7.22 -13.62 -3.32
N ILE A 97 6.70 -13.19 -4.47
CA ILE A 97 5.47 -13.73 -5.07
C ILE A 97 5.61 -15.24 -5.34
N GLU A 98 6.70 -15.67 -5.98
CA GLU A 98 6.95 -17.08 -6.30
C GLU A 98 6.96 -17.96 -5.06
N ASN A 99 7.62 -17.51 -3.99
CA ASN A 99 7.67 -18.25 -2.73
C ASN A 99 6.28 -18.31 -2.05
N LEU A 100 5.58 -17.18 -1.98
CA LEU A 100 4.28 -17.11 -1.31
C LEU A 100 3.19 -17.88 -2.06
N ARG A 101 3.22 -17.91 -3.40
CA ARG A 101 2.24 -18.66 -4.21
C ARG A 101 2.23 -20.15 -3.88
N GLY A 102 3.40 -20.72 -3.59
CA GLY A 102 3.55 -22.14 -3.23
C GLY A 102 3.42 -22.44 -1.74
N ASP A 103 3.21 -21.42 -0.89
CA ASP A 103 3.16 -21.60 0.56
C ASP A 103 1.71 -21.84 1.02
N ASP A 104 1.43 -23.08 1.45
CA ASP A 104 0.10 -23.48 1.91
C ASP A 104 -0.39 -22.69 3.13
N GLY A 105 0.54 -22.29 4.01
CA GLY A 105 0.21 -21.52 5.22
C GLY A 105 -0.24 -20.11 4.87
N PHE A 106 0.51 -19.43 4.00
CA PHE A 106 0.14 -18.14 3.44
C PHE A 106 -1.18 -18.23 2.69
N ASN A 107 -1.33 -19.18 1.77
CA ASN A 107 -2.55 -19.32 0.96
C ASN A 107 -3.78 -19.50 1.85
N ARG A 108 -3.69 -20.30 2.90
CA ARG A 108 -4.78 -20.47 3.86
C ARG A 108 -5.09 -19.18 4.63
N LEU A 109 -4.08 -18.45 5.09
CA LEU A 109 -4.28 -17.22 5.87
C LEU A 109 -4.79 -16.05 5.00
N TYR A 110 -4.34 -15.98 3.75
CA TYR A 110 -4.59 -14.85 2.87
C TYR A 110 -5.83 -15.04 1.98
N HIS A 111 -6.08 -16.26 1.51
CA HIS A 111 -7.24 -16.58 0.68
C HIS A 111 -8.40 -17.22 1.46
N GLY A 112 -8.17 -17.63 2.70
CA GLY A 112 -9.18 -18.31 3.51
C GLY A 112 -9.54 -19.70 2.99
N TYR A 113 -10.63 -20.23 3.54
CA TYR A 113 -11.25 -21.47 3.11
C TYR A 113 -12.38 -21.23 2.10
N PRO A 114 -12.83 -22.27 1.37
CA PRO A 114 -13.93 -22.14 0.40
C PRO A 114 -15.23 -21.56 0.96
N ASP A 115 -15.47 -21.73 2.27
CA ASP A 115 -16.67 -21.23 2.95
C ASP A 115 -16.45 -19.85 3.61
N ASP A 116 -15.24 -19.30 3.56
CA ASP A 116 -14.91 -17.99 4.13
C ASP A 116 -15.28 -16.85 3.16
N ASP A 117 -15.89 -15.79 3.68
CA ASP A 117 -16.05 -14.52 2.95
C ASP A 117 -14.80 -13.65 3.17
N VAL A 118 -13.81 -13.81 2.28
CA VAL A 118 -12.55 -13.06 2.36
C VAL A 118 -12.65 -11.75 1.59
N GLN A 119 -12.68 -10.64 2.33
CA GLN A 119 -12.73 -9.30 1.77
C GLN A 119 -11.36 -8.61 1.94
N LYS A 120 -10.59 -8.56 0.85
CA LYS A 120 -9.28 -7.89 0.81
C LYS A 120 -9.47 -6.39 0.73
N GLU A 121 -8.54 -5.65 1.35
CA GLU A 121 -8.53 -4.18 1.39
C GLU A 121 -9.88 -3.57 1.84
N MET A 122 -10.63 -4.27 2.70
CA MET A 122 -11.87 -3.73 3.25
C MET A 122 -11.56 -2.48 4.09
N ILE A 123 -12.10 -1.34 3.67
CA ILE A 123 -12.03 -0.11 4.45
C ILE A 123 -12.92 -0.26 5.69
N VAL A 124 -12.30 -0.21 6.85
CA VAL A 124 -12.98 -0.18 8.14
C VAL A 124 -12.87 1.21 8.75
N PHE A 125 -13.91 1.69 9.40
CA PHE A 125 -13.89 2.98 10.08
C PHE A 125 -14.71 2.92 11.35
N GLY A 126 -14.39 3.80 12.28
CA GLY A 126 -15.02 3.86 13.59
C GLY A 126 -14.58 5.06 14.39
N GLU A 127 -14.79 5.01 15.69
CA GLU A 127 -14.39 6.06 16.62
C GLU A 127 -13.58 5.45 17.76
N ILE A 128 -12.45 6.08 18.11
CA ILE A 128 -11.63 5.71 19.27
C ILE A 128 -11.45 6.98 20.09
N GLU A 129 -11.89 6.97 21.35
CA GLU A 129 -11.75 8.11 22.28
C GLU A 129 -12.28 9.45 21.69
N GLY A 130 -13.40 9.41 20.97
CA GLY A 130 -13.97 10.59 20.31
C GLY A 130 -13.31 11.00 19.00
N VAL A 131 -12.33 10.23 18.50
CA VAL A 131 -11.61 10.51 17.26
C VAL A 131 -12.09 9.56 16.16
N PRO A 132 -12.55 10.07 15.00
CA PRO A 132 -12.86 9.22 13.85
C PRO A 132 -11.59 8.60 13.29
N VAL A 133 -11.58 7.27 13.15
CA VAL A 133 -10.44 6.49 12.66
C VAL A 133 -10.80 5.66 11.43
N LYS A 134 -9.81 5.40 10.59
CA LYS A 134 -9.91 4.47 9.45
C LYS A 134 -8.77 3.46 9.46
N GLY A 135 -9.11 2.24 9.04
CA GLY A 135 -8.24 1.09 8.85
C GLY A 135 -8.42 0.58 7.44
#